data_AF-A0A2V7TRN5-F1
#
_entry.id   AF-A0A2V7TRN5-F1
#
_cell.length_a   1.000
_cell.length_b   1.000
_cell.length_c   1.000
_cell.angle_alpha   90.00
_cell.angle_beta   90.00
_cell.angle_gamma   90.00
#
_symmetry.space_group_name_H-M   'P 1'
#
loop_
_entity.id
_entity.type
_entity.pdbx_description
1 polymer ?
#
loop_
_entity_poly.entity_id
_entity_poly.type
_entity_poly.pdbx_seq_one_letter_code
_entity_poly.pdbx_strand_id
1 'polypeptide(L)'
;MCVRRDAAYLEWKYGRCPHHRYARWEARRGDELVGFAVSREEDYRGLRLGWIMDVFTDASDRAAREALLGAVLTDFREAGVARAQAFSLHAGLGGDLMRRGFSRGPSPMQFCVRSHVGGDEVLADPDRWHVVFGDSDMDR
;
A
#
# COMPACT_ATOMS: atom_id res chain seq x y z
N MET A 1 14.75 -13.57 0.83
CA MET A 1 15.05 -12.36 1.63
C MET A 1 13.80 -11.51 1.65
N CYS A 2 13.21 -11.23 2.82
CA CYS A 2 12.17 -10.21 2.94
C CYS A 2 12.81 -8.85 3.21
N VAL A 3 12.16 -7.77 2.78
CA VAL A 3 12.66 -6.41 2.97
C VAL A 3 12.14 -5.85 4.29
N ARG A 4 13.02 -5.26 5.11
CA ARG A 4 12.61 -4.44 6.25
C ARG A 4 12.29 -3.03 5.77
N ARG A 5 11.05 -2.58 5.99
CA ARG A 5 10.58 -1.22 5.68
C ARG A 5 11.03 -0.22 6.75
N ASP A 6 12.33 -0.06 6.93
CA ASP A 6 12.87 0.96 7.83
C ASP A 6 12.90 2.34 7.16
N ALA A 7 13.23 3.38 7.95
CA ALA A 7 13.28 4.75 7.47
C ALA A 7 14.24 4.92 6.29
N ALA A 8 15.39 4.23 6.30
CA ALA A 8 16.35 4.29 5.21
C ALA A 8 15.77 3.71 3.92
N TYR A 9 15.08 2.56 4.01
CA TYR A 9 14.40 1.95 2.88
C TYR A 9 13.29 2.86 2.32
N LEU A 10 12.41 3.37 3.18
CA LEU A 10 11.28 4.21 2.77
C LEU A 10 11.75 5.53 2.16
N GLU A 11 12.81 6.12 2.70
CA GLU A 11 13.39 7.34 2.16
C GLU A 11 14.05 7.09 0.79
N TRP A 12 14.79 5.99 0.63
CA TRP A 12 15.32 5.61 -0.70
C TRP A 12 14.20 5.39 -1.71
N LYS A 13 13.18 4.59 -1.34
CA LYS A 13 12.13 4.14 -2.27
C LYS A 13 11.15 5.24 -2.64
N TYR A 14 10.70 6.01 -1.66
CA TYR A 14 9.60 6.96 -1.83
C TYR A 14 10.03 8.43 -1.68
N GLY A 15 11.09 8.71 -0.92
CA GLY A 15 11.60 10.07 -0.72
C GLY A 15 12.55 10.53 -1.83
N ARG A 16 13.44 9.63 -2.28
CA ARG A 16 14.48 9.91 -3.28
C ARG A 16 14.22 9.28 -4.65
N CYS A 17 13.00 8.83 -4.91
CA CYS A 17 12.64 8.31 -6.24
C CYS A 17 12.75 9.44 -7.28
N PRO A 18 13.57 9.30 -8.32
CA PRO A 18 13.76 10.36 -9.30
C PRO A 18 12.61 10.48 -10.31
N HIS A 19 11.81 9.41 -10.47
CA HIS A 19 10.81 9.30 -11.55
C HIS A 19 9.37 9.51 -11.08
N HIS A 20 9.10 9.30 -9.79
CA HIS A 20 7.76 9.47 -9.22
C HIS A 20 7.78 10.37 -8.01
N ARG A 21 6.71 11.16 -7.87
CA ARG A 21 6.43 11.94 -6.68
C ARG A 21 5.40 11.19 -5.86
N TYR A 22 5.83 10.74 -4.69
CA TYR A 22 4.97 10.05 -3.75
C TYR A 22 4.51 11.02 -2.65
N ALA A 23 3.21 10.98 -2.35
CA ALA A 23 2.67 11.54 -1.13
C ALA A 23 2.80 10.51 -0.01
N ARG A 24 3.08 10.99 1.21
CA ARG A 24 3.37 10.18 2.39
C ARG A 24 2.51 10.65 3.55
N TRP A 25 1.91 9.71 4.26
CA TRP A 25 1.07 9.97 5.43
C TRP A 25 1.60 9.20 6.61
N GLU A 26 1.45 9.79 7.79
CA GLU A 26 1.78 9.17 9.07
C GLU A 26 0.50 9.05 9.92
N ALA A 27 0.31 7.90 10.53
CA ALA A 27 -0.64 7.74 11.63
C ALA A 27 0.14 7.80 12.94
N ARG A 28 -0.24 8.72 13.83
CA ARG A 28 0.43 8.88 15.13
C ARG A 28 -0.58 8.83 16.28
N ARG A 29 -0.16 8.26 17.41
CA ARG A 29 -0.83 8.36 18.71
C ARG A 29 0.06 9.16 19.65
N GLY A 30 -0.22 10.45 19.78
CA GLY A 30 0.75 11.38 20.38
C GLY A 30 2.04 11.40 19.56
N ASP A 31 3.17 11.15 20.22
CA ASP A 31 4.49 11.13 19.58
C ASP A 31 4.84 9.78 18.93
N GLU A 32 4.03 8.73 19.15
CA GLU A 32 4.28 7.40 18.61
C GLU A 32 3.79 7.26 17.17
N LEU A 33 4.66 6.83 16.25
CA LEU A 33 4.30 6.47 14.88
C LEU A 33 3.70 5.05 14.87
N VAL A 34 2.41 4.94 14.55
CA VAL A 34 1.65 3.67 14.58
C VAL A 34 1.34 3.13 13.17
N GLY A 35 1.68 3.88 12.13
CA GLY A 35 1.56 3.43 10.76
C GLY A 35 1.89 4.52 9.73
N PHE A 36 1.92 4.13 8.47
CA PHE A 36 2.11 5.04 7.36
C PHE A 36 1.33 4.60 6.12
N ALA A 37 1.11 5.54 5.20
CA ALA A 37 0.64 5.24 3.86
C ALA A 37 1.47 6.00 2.83
N VAL A 38 1.53 5.44 1.62
CA VAL A 38 2.18 6.03 0.47
C VAL A 38 1.25 5.92 -0.72
N SER A 39 1.17 6.99 -1.50
CA SER A 39 0.37 7.03 -2.70
C SER A 39 1.07 7.88 -3.76
N ARG A 40 0.59 7.79 -4.99
CA ARG A 40 0.97 8.67 -6.08
C ARG A 40 -0.21 8.93 -6.98
N GLU A 41 -0.10 9.99 -7.77
CA GLU A 41 -1.01 10.31 -8.85
C GLU A 41 -0.30 10.22 -10.19
N GLU A 42 -1.07 9.96 -11.24
CA GLU A 42 -0.60 9.93 -12.61
C GLU A 42 -1.68 10.50 -13.53
N ASP A 43 -1.29 11.23 -14.56
CA ASP A 43 -2.19 11.55 -15.67
C ASP A 43 -2.08 10.47 -16.74
N TYR A 44 -3.16 9.76 -16.99
CA TYR A 44 -3.26 8.79 -18.07
C TYR A 44 -4.25 9.28 -19.12
N ARG A 45 -3.74 9.86 -20.20
CA ARG A 45 -4.55 10.37 -21.32
C ARG A 45 -5.62 11.38 -20.89
N GLY A 46 -5.26 12.30 -19.98
CA GLY A 46 -6.17 13.31 -19.42
C GLY A 46 -7.07 12.79 -18.31
N LEU A 47 -6.91 11.53 -17.89
CA LEU A 47 -7.60 10.95 -16.75
C LEU A 47 -6.63 10.85 -15.58
N ARG A 48 -6.91 11.56 -14.49
CA ARG A 48 -6.10 11.49 -13.28
C ARG A 48 -6.37 10.20 -12.51
N LEU A 49 -5.34 9.37 -12.38
CA LEU A 49 -5.37 8.10 -11.67
C LEU A 49 -4.63 8.22 -10.34
N GLY A 50 -5.19 7.63 -9.29
CA GLY A 50 -4.57 7.54 -7.97
C GLY A 50 -4.13 6.10 -7.70
N TRP A 51 -2.93 5.95 -7.13
CA TRP A 51 -2.35 4.66 -6.79
C TRP A 51 -1.99 4.65 -5.31
N ILE A 52 -2.57 3.73 -4.55
CA ILE A 52 -2.20 3.45 -3.16
C ILE A 52 -1.06 2.44 -3.19
N MET A 53 0.15 2.90 -2.87
CA MET A 53 1.39 2.15 -3.05
C MET A 53 1.72 1.28 -1.85
N ASP A 54 1.48 1.79 -0.63
CA ASP A 54 1.68 1.05 0.62
C ASP A 54 0.73 1.61 1.70
N VAL A 55 0.26 0.75 2.58
CA VAL A 55 -0.51 1.10 3.79
C VAL A 55 -0.09 0.14 4.88
N PHE A 56 0.77 0.59 5.77
CA PHE A 56 1.39 -0.27 6.79
C PHE A 56 1.00 0.18 8.18
N THR A 57 0.45 -0.75 8.95
CA THR A 57 0.09 -0.59 10.37
C THR A 57 0.37 -1.91 11.07
N ASP A 58 0.26 -1.95 12.40
CA ASP A 58 0.01 -3.23 13.06
C ASP A 58 -1.25 -3.89 12.46
N ALA A 59 -1.22 -5.22 12.30
CA ALA A 59 -2.30 -5.95 11.64
C ALA A 59 -3.63 -5.80 12.39
N SER A 60 -3.58 -5.75 13.73
CA SER A 60 -4.74 -5.58 14.59
C SER A 60 -5.23 -4.12 14.64
N ASP A 61 -4.40 -3.16 14.24
CA ASP A 61 -4.71 -1.74 14.31
C ASP A 61 -5.52 -1.24 13.10
N ARG A 62 -6.77 -1.69 13.05
CA ARG A 62 -7.72 -1.26 12.03
C ARG A 62 -7.99 0.25 12.08
N ALA A 63 -7.95 0.87 13.26
CA ALA A 63 -8.25 2.30 13.40
C ALA A 63 -7.20 3.17 12.69
N ALA A 64 -5.90 2.88 12.88
CA ALA A 64 -4.83 3.57 12.16
C ALA A 64 -4.93 3.35 10.66
N ARG A 65 -5.25 2.12 10.22
CA ARG A 65 -5.36 1.77 8.81
C ARG A 65 -6.51 2.50 8.12
N GLU A 66 -7.67 2.58 8.78
CA GLU A 66 -8.84 3.32 8.29
C GLU A 66 -8.58 4.84 8.25
N ALA A 67 -7.84 5.39 9.22
CA ALA A 67 -7.44 6.80 9.21
C ALA A 67 -6.51 7.12 8.02
N LEU A 68 -5.52 6.27 7.77
CA LEU A 68 -4.59 6.42 6.64
C LEU A 68 -5.30 6.32 5.30
N LEU A 69 -6.14 5.30 5.10
CA LEU A 69 -6.95 5.18 3.89
C LEU A 69 -7.88 6.39 3.71
N GLY A 70 -8.45 6.90 4.79
CA GLY A 70 -9.27 8.11 4.77
C GLY A 70 -8.51 9.35 4.29
N ALA A 71 -7.29 9.53 4.79
CA ALA A 71 -6.42 10.64 4.40
C ALA A 71 -6.04 10.57 2.92
N VAL A 72 -5.59 9.41 2.45
CA VAL A 72 -5.22 9.19 1.03
C VAL A 72 -6.41 9.43 0.10
N LEU A 73 -7.59 8.90 0.44
CA LEU A 73 -8.79 9.06 -0.41
C LEU A 73 -9.33 10.49 -0.39
N THR A 74 -9.11 11.24 0.69
CA THR A 74 -9.47 12.65 0.76
C THR A 74 -8.58 13.47 -0.17
N ASP A 75 -7.26 13.24 -0.12
CA ASP A 75 -6.28 13.86 -1.01
C ASP A 75 -6.60 13.57 -2.50
N PHE A 76 -6.87 12.31 -2.84
CA PHE A 76 -7.31 11.93 -4.19
C PHE A 76 -8.58 12.64 -4.64
N ARG A 77 -9.57 12.81 -3.74
CA ARG A 77 -10.80 13.52 -4.07
C ARG A 77 -10.55 15.00 -4.31
N GLU A 78 -9.72 15.64 -3.49
CA GLU A 78 -9.33 17.04 -3.64
C GLU A 78 -8.52 17.29 -4.92
N ALA A 79 -7.67 16.33 -5.30
CA ALA A 79 -6.88 16.36 -6.52
C ALA A 79 -7.69 16.03 -7.80
N GLY A 80 -8.96 15.62 -7.68
CA GLY A 80 -9.80 15.24 -8.81
C GLY A 80 -9.42 13.90 -9.45
N VAL A 81 -8.87 12.96 -8.67
CA VAL A 81 -8.60 11.59 -9.12
C VAL A 81 -9.90 10.93 -9.54
N ALA A 82 -9.94 10.46 -10.79
CA ALA A 82 -11.11 9.78 -11.35
C ALA A 82 -11.21 8.31 -10.91
N ARG A 83 -10.06 7.68 -10.60
CA ARG A 83 -10.01 6.28 -10.16
C ARG A 83 -8.83 6.04 -9.24
N ALA A 84 -9.11 5.52 -8.05
CA ALA A 84 -8.09 5.01 -7.13
C ALA A 84 -7.85 3.50 -7.35
N GLN A 85 -6.60 3.07 -7.28
CA GLN A 85 -6.19 1.69 -7.40
C GLN A 85 -5.31 1.29 -6.22
N ALA A 86 -5.49 0.07 -5.74
CA ALA A 86 -4.68 -0.52 -4.68
C ALA A 86 -4.47 -2.02 -4.96
N PHE A 87 -3.40 -2.57 -4.41
CA PHE A 87 -3.14 -4.00 -4.43
C PHE A 87 -2.83 -4.46 -3.01
N SER A 88 -3.37 -5.61 -2.64
CA SER A 88 -3.16 -6.21 -1.33
C SER A 88 -3.37 -7.71 -1.42
N LEU A 89 -2.43 -8.49 -0.87
CA LEU A 89 -2.70 -9.87 -0.48
C LEU A 89 -3.33 -9.96 0.92
N HIS A 90 -3.07 -8.97 1.80
CA HIS A 90 -3.62 -8.97 3.14
C HIS A 90 -5.16 -8.83 3.13
N ALA A 91 -5.87 -9.82 3.67
CA ALA A 91 -7.33 -9.87 3.65
C ALA A 91 -7.97 -8.72 4.45
N GLY A 92 -7.35 -8.30 5.56
CA GLY A 92 -7.84 -7.16 6.35
C GLY A 92 -7.79 -5.86 5.55
N LEU A 93 -6.70 -5.57 4.86
CA LEU A 93 -6.57 -4.36 4.03
C LEU A 93 -7.53 -4.44 2.82
N GLY A 94 -7.64 -5.61 2.19
CA GLY A 94 -8.61 -5.85 1.13
C GLY A 94 -10.05 -5.58 1.58
N GLY A 95 -10.44 -6.07 2.75
CA GLY A 95 -11.77 -5.82 3.33
C GLY A 95 -12.03 -4.34 3.62
N ASP A 96 -11.03 -3.62 4.11
CA ASP A 96 -11.12 -2.18 4.38
C ASP A 96 -11.31 -1.37 3.08
N LEU A 97 -10.60 -1.74 2.00
CA LEU A 97 -10.77 -1.15 0.68
C LEU A 97 -12.18 -1.39 0.13
N MET A 98 -12.71 -2.62 0.21
CA MET A 98 -14.06 -2.95 -0.28
C MET A 98 -15.14 -2.12 0.42
N ARG A 99 -15.02 -1.89 1.74
CA ARG A 99 -15.97 -1.03 2.47
C ARG A 99 -15.92 0.44 2.05
N ARG A 100 -14.88 0.85 1.34
CA ARG A 100 -14.68 2.21 0.81
C ARG A 100 -15.05 2.34 -0.67
N GLY A 101 -15.74 1.34 -1.22
CA GLY A 101 -16.25 1.39 -2.60
C GLY A 101 -15.26 0.89 -3.66
N PHE A 102 -14.12 0.32 -3.25
CA PHE A 102 -13.28 -0.43 -4.17
C PHE A 102 -14.00 -1.71 -4.57
N SER A 103 -13.75 -2.18 -5.79
CA SER A 103 -14.17 -3.49 -6.26
C SER A 103 -12.95 -4.33 -6.65
N ARG A 104 -13.06 -5.66 -6.53
CA ARG A 104 -12.00 -6.56 -6.97
C ARG A 104 -11.98 -6.60 -8.50
N GLY A 105 -10.79 -6.44 -9.07
CA GLY A 105 -10.53 -6.64 -10.49
C GLY A 105 -9.53 -7.78 -10.72
N PRO A 106 -9.42 -8.30 -11.95
CA PRO A 106 -8.34 -9.20 -12.30
C PRO A 106 -7.00 -8.49 -12.13
N SER A 107 -6.05 -9.16 -11.47
CA SER A 107 -4.68 -8.67 -11.32
C SER A 107 -3.74 -9.55 -12.13
N PRO A 108 -2.90 -8.96 -13.02
CA PRO A 108 -1.86 -9.73 -13.70
C PRO A 108 -0.66 -10.03 -12.79
N MET A 109 -0.62 -9.49 -11.56
CA MET A 109 0.52 -9.68 -10.67
C MET A 109 0.63 -11.13 -10.20
N GLN A 110 1.79 -11.72 -10.44
CA GLN A 110 2.17 -13.04 -9.97
C GLN A 110 3.30 -12.90 -8.95
N PHE A 111 3.13 -13.52 -7.78
CA PHE A 111 4.15 -13.54 -6.74
C PHE A 111 4.68 -14.96 -6.58
N CYS A 112 6.00 -15.09 -6.69
CA CYS A 112 6.70 -16.34 -6.44
C CYS A 112 7.47 -16.20 -5.12
N VAL A 113 7.19 -17.09 -4.17
CA VAL A 113 7.91 -17.11 -2.89
C VAL A 113 8.66 -18.42 -2.78
N ARG A 114 9.91 -18.34 -2.31
CA ARG A 114 10.75 -19.49 -2.02
C ARG A 114 11.21 -19.40 -0.58
N SER A 115 10.91 -20.44 0.20
CA SER A 115 11.50 -20.60 1.52
C SER A 115 12.92 -21.15 1.40
N HIS A 116 13.85 -20.58 2.19
CA HIS A 116 15.25 -21.02 2.25
C HIS A 116 15.58 -21.82 3.52
N VAL A 117 14.70 -21.79 4.52
CA VAL A 117 14.81 -22.48 5.80
C VAL A 117 13.38 -22.87 6.20
N GLY A 118 13.14 -24.05 6.79
CA GLY A 118 11.78 -24.54 7.06
C GLY A 118 10.81 -23.47 7.61
N GLY A 119 9.53 -23.54 7.23
CA GLY A 119 8.57 -22.48 7.57
C GLY A 119 7.39 -22.39 6.61
N ASP A 120 6.93 -23.53 6.08
CA ASP A 120 5.83 -23.57 5.10
C ASP A 120 4.50 -23.08 5.71
N GLU A 121 4.39 -23.01 7.04
CA GLU A 121 3.21 -22.47 7.73
C GLU A 121 2.94 -21.00 7.38
N VAL A 122 3.98 -20.18 7.25
CA VAL A 122 3.82 -18.79 6.77
C VAL A 122 3.39 -18.78 5.31
N LEU A 123 3.84 -19.77 4.54
CA LEU A 123 3.46 -19.90 3.14
C LEU A 123 2.02 -20.40 2.94
N ALA A 124 1.46 -21.06 3.95
CA ALA A 124 0.14 -21.70 3.88
C ALA A 124 -1.02 -20.70 3.90
N ASP A 125 -0.80 -19.47 4.38
CA ASP A 125 -1.85 -18.45 4.50
C ASP A 125 -1.43 -17.10 3.89
N PRO A 126 -1.55 -16.95 2.55
CA PRO A 126 -1.23 -15.71 1.84
C PRO A 126 -2.08 -14.51 2.27
N ASP A 127 -3.27 -14.74 2.83
CA ASP A 127 -4.17 -13.67 3.28
C ASP A 127 -3.60 -12.86 4.45
N ARG A 128 -2.53 -13.37 5.08
CA ARG A 128 -1.77 -12.69 6.14
C ARG A 128 -0.54 -11.93 5.63
N TRP A 129 -0.25 -12.00 4.34
CA TRP A 129 0.96 -11.40 3.79
C TRP A 129 0.76 -9.91 3.52
N HIS A 130 1.68 -9.10 4.03
CA HIS A 130 1.77 -7.69 3.65
C HIS A 130 2.54 -7.55 2.33
N VAL A 131 1.81 -7.72 1.23
CA VAL A 131 2.29 -7.47 -0.13
C VAL A 131 1.37 -6.45 -0.78
N VAL A 132 1.97 -5.38 -1.29
CA VAL A 132 1.28 -4.20 -1.83
C VAL A 132 1.87 -3.79 -3.19
N PHE A 133 1.28 -2.79 -3.86
CA PHE A 133 1.78 -2.30 -5.16
C PHE A 133 3.25 -1.90 -5.12
N GLY A 134 3.69 -1.29 -4.01
CA GLY A 134 5.09 -0.93 -3.83
C GLY A 134 6.05 -2.12 -3.92
N ASP A 135 5.61 -3.36 -3.71
CA ASP A 135 6.48 -4.55 -3.78
C ASP A 135 6.68 -5.08 -5.20
N SER A 136 6.16 -4.37 -6.21
CA SER A 136 6.28 -4.74 -7.62
C SER A 136 7.05 -3.68 -8.42
N ASP A 137 7.67 -4.10 -9.51
CA ASP A 137 8.25 -3.20 -10.53
C ASP A 137 7.18 -2.65 -11.50
N MET A 138 5.90 -2.78 -11.14
CA MET A 138 4.77 -2.26 -11.94
C MET A 138 4.53 -0.76 -11.69
N ASP A 139 5.37 -0.13 -10.87
CA ASP A 139 5.36 1.32 -10.68
C ASP A 139 5.99 2.09 -11.85
N ARG A 140 6.56 1.40 -12.86
CA ARG A 140 7.15 1.98 -14.09
C ARG A 140 6.19 2.81 -14.94
#